data_AF-A0A6I7QYS2-F1
#
_entry.id   AF-A0A6I7QYS2-F1
#
_cell.length_a   1.000
_cell.length_b   1.000
_cell.length_c   1.000
_cell.angle_alpha   90.00
_cell.angle_beta   90.00
_cell.angle_gamma   90.00
#
_symmetry.space_group_name_H-M   'P 1'
#
loop_
_entity.id
_entity.type
_entity.pdbx_description
1 polymer ?
#
loop_
_entity_poly.entity_id
_entity_poly.type
_entity_poly.pdbx_seq_one_letter_code
_entity_poly.pdbx_strand_id
1 'polypeptide(L)'
;MIGTMERRRLGIILGFILGAALPAAACNYTYTLIDPAGRHTVVTEGGSASLVRGESYVLRMEYHENHRNCSVSPEETLYLVDGARWRLERETQPLVLTAMPRWEQPASRTHRGEFAFTAAREGAWLLEVVRICDRGGYHGEILFEVQS
;
A
#
# COMPACT_ATOMS: atom_id res chain seq x y z
N MET A 1 -38.90 -40.73 50.98
CA MET A 1 -38.06 -40.79 49.76
C MET A 1 -38.46 -39.58 48.92
N ILE A 2 -37.75 -38.45 48.98
CA ILE A 2 -36.52 -38.10 48.21
C ILE A 2 -36.74 -38.38 46.70
N GLY A 3 -36.71 -37.42 45.78
CA GLY A 3 -36.08 -36.11 45.85
C GLY A 3 -36.44 -35.12 44.74
N THR A 4 -35.90 -33.93 44.97
CA THR A 4 -35.66 -32.76 44.12
C THR A 4 -34.99 -33.07 42.78
N MET A 5 -35.32 -32.31 41.72
CA MET A 5 -34.37 -31.70 40.75
C MET A 5 -35.19 -31.05 39.63
N GLU A 6 -35.27 -29.72 39.59
CA GLU A 6 -34.35 -28.80 38.91
C GLU A 6 -34.55 -28.67 37.39
N ARG A 7 -34.92 -27.44 37.02
CA ARG A 7 -34.37 -26.63 35.91
C ARG A 7 -34.16 -27.34 34.58
N ARG A 8 -34.92 -26.92 33.56
CA ARG A 8 -34.34 -26.58 32.24
C ARG A 8 -35.06 -25.37 31.64
N ARG A 9 -34.62 -24.18 32.03
CA ARG A 9 -34.82 -22.96 31.23
C ARG A 9 -34.01 -23.13 29.94
N LEU A 10 -34.63 -23.59 28.87
CA LEU A 10 -34.03 -23.63 27.54
C LEU A 10 -34.17 -22.23 26.93
N GLY A 11 -33.38 -21.29 27.46
CA GLY A 11 -33.25 -19.94 26.92
C GLY A 11 -32.41 -19.98 25.65
N ILE A 12 -33.01 -19.52 24.56
CA ILE A 12 -32.45 -19.37 23.23
C ILE A 12 -31.14 -18.58 23.29
N ILE A 13 -30.00 -19.23 23.10
CA ILE A 13 -28.73 -18.56 22.83
C ILE A 13 -28.73 -18.26 21.32
N LEU A 14 -29.35 -17.13 20.96
CA LEU A 14 -29.26 -16.57 19.62
C LEU A 14 -27.85 -15.98 19.48
N GLY A 15 -27.00 -16.68 18.73
CA GLY A 15 -25.63 -16.28 18.45
C GLY A 15 -25.59 -14.93 17.72
N PHE A 16 -25.24 -13.87 18.45
CA PHE A 16 -24.73 -12.64 17.87
C PHE A 16 -23.28 -12.87 17.43
N ILE A 17 -23.11 -13.52 16.28
CA ILE A 17 -21.85 -13.41 15.54
C ILE A 17 -21.88 -12.03 14.87
N LEU A 18 -21.44 -10.99 15.60
CA LEU A 18 -21.03 -9.74 14.98
C LEU A 18 -19.76 -10.05 14.16
N GLY A 19 -19.95 -10.37 12.88
CA GLY A 19 -18.89 -10.23 11.91
C GLY A 19 -18.56 -8.75 11.81
N ALA A 20 -17.47 -8.32 12.44
CA ALA A 20 -16.89 -7.01 12.15
C ALA A 20 -16.44 -7.05 10.68
N ALA A 21 -17.28 -6.52 9.78
CA ALA A 21 -16.86 -6.23 8.42
C ALA A 21 -15.77 -5.17 8.53
N LEU A 22 -14.51 -5.57 8.37
CA LEU A 22 -13.41 -4.64 8.19
C LEU A 22 -13.81 -3.68 7.07
N PRO A 23 -13.72 -2.35 7.28
CA PRO A 23 -14.07 -1.41 6.22
C PRO A 23 -13.19 -1.74 5.02
N ALA A 24 -13.82 -2.11 3.90
CA ALA A 24 -13.11 -2.37 2.67
C ALA A 24 -12.27 -1.13 2.34
N ALA A 25 -10.97 -1.30 2.13
CA ALA A 25 -10.09 -0.21 1.78
C ALA A 25 -10.67 0.57 0.60
N ALA A 26 -10.65 1.90 0.73
CA ALA A 26 -11.31 2.79 -0.20
C ALA A 26 -10.65 2.68 -1.61
N CYS A 27 -9.37 2.35 -1.66
CA CYS A 27 -8.61 2.04 -2.86
C CYS A 27 -7.82 0.74 -2.66
N ASN A 28 -7.71 -0.08 -3.71
CA ASN A 28 -6.82 -1.24 -3.73
C ASN A 28 -5.58 -0.91 -4.55
N TYR A 29 -4.39 -1.01 -3.95
CA TYR A 29 -3.12 -0.77 -4.63
C TYR A 29 -2.43 -2.09 -5.01
N THR A 30 -1.76 -2.06 -6.16
CA THR A 30 -0.81 -3.07 -6.61
C THR A 30 0.51 -2.38 -6.90
N TYR A 31 1.60 -2.98 -6.44
CA TYR A 31 2.95 -2.48 -6.66
C TYR A 31 3.71 -3.47 -7.52
N THR A 32 4.36 -2.97 -8.56
CA THR A 32 5.24 -3.77 -9.42
C THR A 32 6.58 -3.07 -9.52
N LEU A 33 7.62 -3.71 -9.03
CA LEU A 33 9.00 -3.28 -9.22
C LEU A 33 9.51 -3.81 -10.56
N ILE A 34 10.13 -2.94 -11.33
CA ILE A 34 10.80 -3.25 -12.60
C ILE A 34 12.29 -3.01 -12.35
N ASP A 35 13.08 -4.08 -12.47
CA ASP A 35 14.53 -4.04 -12.25
C ASP A 35 15.30 -3.54 -13.49
N PRO A 36 16.63 -3.30 -13.40
CA PRO A 36 17.42 -2.82 -14.54
C PRO A 36 17.43 -3.77 -15.74
N ALA A 37 17.18 -5.07 -15.53
CA ALA A 37 17.05 -6.05 -16.61
C ALA A 37 15.64 -6.05 -17.24
N GLY A 38 14.73 -5.20 -16.74
CA GLY A 38 13.35 -5.10 -17.19
C GLY A 38 12.44 -6.20 -16.65
N ARG A 39 12.88 -6.96 -15.63
CA ARG A 39 12.04 -7.99 -15.01
C ARG A 39 11.06 -7.36 -14.03
N HIS A 40 9.82 -7.84 -14.09
CA HIS A 40 8.70 -7.36 -13.28
C HIS A 40 8.49 -8.26 -12.07
N THR A 41 8.45 -7.66 -10.88
CA THR A 41 8.15 -8.36 -9.62
C THR A 41 7.02 -7.63 -8.91
N VAL A 42 5.94 -8.35 -8.59
CA VAL A 42 4.87 -7.78 -7.76
C VAL A 42 5.34 -7.71 -6.32
N VAL A 43 5.17 -6.55 -5.69
CA VAL A 43 5.45 -6.32 -4.27
C VAL A 43 4.12 -6.18 -3.55
N THR A 44 3.90 -7.00 -2.53
CA THR A 44 2.67 -6.91 -1.72
C THR A 44 2.79 -5.77 -0.72
N GLU A 45 1.67 -5.16 -0.36
CA GLU A 45 1.61 -4.23 0.76
C GLU A 45 2.13 -4.88 2.05
N GLY A 46 2.94 -4.15 2.81
CA GLY A 46 3.67 -4.65 3.98
C GLY A 46 4.81 -5.62 3.64
N GLY A 47 5.04 -5.91 2.36
CA GLY A 47 6.12 -6.77 1.88
C GLY A 47 7.44 -6.04 1.72
N SER A 48 8.46 -6.79 1.29
CA SER A 48 9.78 -6.26 0.98
C SER A 48 10.23 -6.57 -0.45
N ALA A 49 11.15 -5.74 -0.94
CA ALA A 49 11.85 -5.96 -2.21
C ALA A 49 13.34 -5.67 -2.06
N SER A 50 14.18 -6.56 -2.55
CA SER A 50 15.64 -6.39 -2.54
C SER A 50 16.09 -5.55 -3.73
N LEU A 51 16.95 -4.58 -3.45
CA LEU A 51 17.55 -3.67 -4.44
C LEU A 51 19.07 -3.73 -4.32
N VAL A 52 19.76 -3.40 -5.41
CA VAL A 52 21.22 -3.23 -5.43
C VAL A 52 21.56 -1.74 -5.44
N ARG A 53 22.51 -1.34 -4.60
CA ARG A 53 22.94 0.05 -4.48
C ARG A 53 23.52 0.54 -5.80
N GLY A 54 23.09 1.73 -6.21
CA GLY A 54 23.51 2.41 -7.43
C GLY A 54 22.69 2.01 -8.66
N GLU A 55 21.87 0.97 -8.56
CA GLU A 55 20.99 0.58 -9.66
C GLU A 55 19.71 1.42 -9.69
N SER A 56 19.13 1.51 -10.89
CA SER A 56 17.90 2.25 -11.16
C SER A 56 16.74 1.31 -11.40
N TYR A 57 15.61 1.62 -10.79
CA TYR A 57 14.40 0.82 -10.80
C TYR A 57 13.22 1.69 -11.21
N VAL A 58 12.14 1.04 -11.65
CA VAL A 58 10.84 1.67 -11.79
C VAL A 58 9.86 0.98 -10.87
N LEU A 59 9.28 1.73 -9.93
CA LEU A 59 8.14 1.27 -9.15
C LEU A 59 6.87 1.71 -9.87
N ARG A 60 6.19 0.74 -10.50
CA ARG A 60 4.86 0.96 -11.05
C ARG A 60 3.83 0.75 -9.95
N MET A 61 3.06 1.79 -9.68
CA MET A 61 1.93 1.75 -8.77
C MET A 61 0.66 1.78 -9.59
N GLU A 62 -0.26 0.85 -9.32
CA GLU A 62 -1.60 0.87 -9.90
C GLU A 62 -2.61 0.81 -8.76
N TYR A 63 -3.65 1.64 -8.82
CA TYR A 63 -4.75 1.50 -7.88
C TYR A 63 -6.09 1.55 -8.56
N HIS A 64 -7.03 0.78 -8.01
CA HIS A 64 -8.44 0.85 -8.33
C HIS A 64 -9.21 1.52 -7.19
N GLU A 65 -9.95 2.56 -7.52
CA GLU A 65 -10.82 3.24 -6.57
C GLU A 65 -12.10 2.42 -6.34
N ASN A 66 -12.40 1.98 -5.12
CA ASN A 66 -13.56 1.12 -4.79
C ASN A 66 -14.80 1.89 -4.33
N HIS A 67 -14.64 3.09 -3.79
CA HIS A 67 -15.71 3.82 -3.09
C HIS A 67 -16.55 4.78 -3.95
N ARG A 68 -16.26 4.86 -5.26
CA ARG A 68 -16.93 5.67 -6.30
C ARG A 68 -16.86 7.19 -6.04
N ASN A 69 -16.48 7.94 -7.08
CA ASN A 69 -16.36 9.41 -7.08
C ASN A 69 -15.34 9.97 -6.08
N CYS A 70 -14.14 9.39 -5.99
CA CYS A 70 -13.02 10.03 -5.30
C CYS A 70 -12.69 11.37 -5.97
N SER A 71 -12.79 12.46 -5.21
CA SER A 71 -12.41 13.80 -5.70
C SER A 71 -10.90 14.04 -5.67
N VAL A 72 -10.16 13.18 -4.98
CA VAL A 72 -8.71 13.28 -4.81
C VAL A 72 -8.04 12.79 -6.08
N SER A 73 -7.13 13.55 -6.66
CA SER A 73 -6.37 13.11 -7.84
C SER A 73 -5.25 12.14 -7.42
N PRO A 74 -4.73 11.29 -8.33
CA PRO A 74 -3.56 10.46 -8.03
C PRO A 74 -2.36 11.25 -7.49
N GLU A 75 -2.14 12.46 -8.03
CA GLU A 75 -1.03 13.36 -7.72
C GLU A 75 -1.06 13.92 -6.29
N GLU A 76 -2.24 13.91 -5.66
CA GLU A 76 -2.41 14.32 -4.26
C GLU A 76 -1.96 13.25 -3.26
N THR A 77 -1.67 12.04 -3.73
CA THR A 77 -1.12 10.96 -2.90
C THR A 77 0.28 11.36 -2.39
N LEU A 78 0.51 11.14 -1.10
CA LEU A 78 1.79 11.40 -0.46
C LEU A 78 2.65 10.15 -0.51
N TYR A 79 3.89 10.33 -0.93
CA TYR A 79 4.94 9.31 -0.93
C TYR A 79 6.00 9.73 0.07
N LEU A 80 6.27 8.91 1.07
CA LEU A 80 7.24 9.21 2.12
C LEU A 80 8.30 8.11 2.13
N VAL A 81 9.57 8.51 2.14
CA VAL A 81 10.69 7.60 2.39
C VAL A 81 11.16 7.89 3.81
N ASP A 82 10.96 6.92 4.71
CA ASP A 82 11.13 7.05 6.17
C ASP A 82 10.46 8.32 6.74
N GLY A 83 9.17 8.49 6.47
CA GLY A 83 8.41 9.66 6.94
C GLY A 83 8.73 10.99 6.25
N ALA A 84 9.78 11.05 5.41
CA ALA A 84 10.13 12.26 4.66
C ALA A 84 9.57 12.21 3.23
N ARG A 85 8.89 13.28 2.79
CA ARG A 85 8.32 13.35 1.43
C ARG A 85 9.36 13.00 0.36
N TRP A 86 9.03 12.01 -0.47
CA TRP A 86 9.83 11.56 -1.60
C TRP A 86 9.80 12.62 -2.70
N ARG A 87 10.94 13.27 -2.94
CA ARG A 87 11.04 14.40 -3.86
C ARG A 87 12.03 14.09 -4.97
N LEU A 88 11.77 14.66 -6.15
CA LEU A 88 12.65 14.59 -7.31
C LEU A 88 14.08 15.03 -6.95
N GLU A 89 15.08 14.27 -7.40
CA GLU A 89 16.51 14.59 -7.35
C GLU A 89 17.04 14.93 -5.95
N ARG A 90 16.38 14.45 -4.90
CA ARG A 90 16.83 14.66 -3.53
C ARG A 90 17.90 13.63 -3.15
N GLU A 91 19.15 13.91 -3.51
CA GLU A 91 20.30 13.02 -3.30
C GLU A 91 20.57 12.63 -1.84
N THR A 92 20.05 13.40 -0.87
CA THR A 92 20.13 13.04 0.56
C THR A 92 19.23 11.86 0.94
N GLN A 93 18.20 11.56 0.13
CA GLN A 93 17.30 10.42 0.35
C GLN A 93 17.96 9.11 -0.10
N PRO A 94 17.65 7.99 0.57
CA PRO A 94 18.23 6.70 0.24
C PRO A 94 17.70 6.12 -1.07
N LEU A 95 16.45 6.46 -1.42
CA LEU A 95 15.81 6.16 -2.70
C LEU A 95 15.65 7.49 -3.42
N VAL A 96 16.42 7.75 -4.46
CA VAL A 96 16.42 9.04 -5.15
C VAL A 96 15.47 8.97 -6.32
N LEU A 97 14.36 9.69 -6.26
CA LEU A 97 13.42 9.78 -7.37
C LEU A 97 14.09 10.54 -8.54
N THR A 98 14.15 9.93 -9.72
CA THR A 98 14.85 10.49 -10.90
C THR A 98 13.89 11.14 -11.88
N ALA A 99 12.59 10.88 -11.78
CA ALA A 99 11.56 11.55 -12.55
C ALA A 99 10.27 11.71 -11.72
N MET A 100 9.55 12.81 -11.92
CA MET A 100 8.20 12.94 -11.37
C MET A 100 7.30 11.89 -12.00
N PRO A 101 6.50 11.17 -11.20
CA PRO A 101 5.59 10.17 -11.73
C PRO A 101 4.56 10.83 -12.64
N ARG A 102 4.31 10.20 -13.79
CA ARG A 102 3.20 10.56 -14.67
C ARG A 102 2.08 9.57 -14.44
N TRP A 103 0.92 10.08 -14.07
CA TRP A 103 -0.26 9.28 -13.87
C TRP A 103 -1.05 9.15 -15.17
N GLU A 104 -1.48 7.94 -15.47
CA GLU A 104 -2.41 7.61 -16.53
C GLU A 104 -3.64 6.92 -15.95
N GLN A 105 -4.73 6.95 -16.71
CA GLN A 105 -5.98 6.28 -16.35
C GLN A 105 -6.29 5.20 -17.39
N PRO A 106 -5.69 4.00 -17.28
CA PRO A 106 -5.81 2.96 -18.30
C PRO A 106 -7.23 2.37 -18.39
N ALA A 107 -8.03 2.48 -17.33
CA ALA A 107 -9.42 2.05 -17.29
C ALA A 107 -10.24 2.91 -16.32
N SER A 108 -11.57 2.79 -16.39
CA SER A 108 -12.45 3.50 -15.46
C SER A 108 -12.08 3.19 -14.01
N ARG A 109 -11.81 4.26 -13.23
CA ARG A 109 -11.45 4.20 -11.80
C ARG A 109 -10.12 3.49 -11.49
N THR A 110 -9.34 3.15 -12.51
CA THR A 110 -8.00 2.59 -12.36
C THR A 110 -6.98 3.63 -12.77
N HIS A 111 -6.00 3.89 -11.91
CA HIS A 111 -4.93 4.83 -12.15
C HIS A 111 -3.60 4.11 -12.04
N ARG A 112 -2.64 4.48 -12.91
CA ARG A 112 -1.31 3.92 -12.91
C ARG A 112 -0.26 5.03 -12.98
N GLY A 113 0.77 4.91 -12.16
CA GLY A 113 1.90 5.82 -12.11
C GLY A 113 3.21 5.05 -12.08
N GLU A 114 4.22 5.58 -12.76
CA GLU A 114 5.57 5.01 -12.79
C GLU A 114 6.56 5.93 -12.08
N PHE A 115 7.26 5.39 -11.09
CA PHE A 115 8.21 6.10 -10.25
C PHE A 115 9.60 5.57 -10.56
N ALA A 116 10.36 6.32 -11.37
CA ALA A 116 11.75 5.99 -11.64
C ALA A 116 12.63 6.48 -10.48
N PHE A 117 13.49 5.60 -9.95
CA PHE A 117 14.36 5.95 -8.82
C PHE A 117 15.66 5.15 -8.81
N THR A 118 16.67 5.68 -8.12
CA THR A 118 17.95 5.02 -7.87
C THR A 118 18.07 4.64 -6.40
N ALA A 119 18.52 3.42 -6.12
CA ALA A 119 18.83 2.96 -4.78
C ALA A 119 20.19 3.51 -4.33
N ALA A 120 20.24 4.72 -3.79
CA ALA A 120 21.49 5.44 -3.55
C ALA A 120 22.25 4.99 -2.28
N ARG A 121 21.54 4.48 -1.26
CA ARG A 121 22.14 4.13 0.05
C ARG A 121 21.73 2.73 0.48
N GLU A 122 22.69 1.93 0.94
CA GLU A 122 22.44 0.64 1.58
C GLU A 122 21.59 0.79 2.85
N GLY A 123 20.77 -0.21 3.15
CA GLY A 123 19.90 -0.22 4.32
C GLY A 123 18.50 -0.73 4.01
N ALA A 124 17.63 -0.71 5.02
CA ALA A 124 16.22 -1.00 4.87
C ALA A 124 15.45 0.33 4.95
N TRP A 125 14.71 0.66 3.88
CA TRP A 125 14.07 1.96 3.71
C TRP A 125 12.58 1.76 3.48
N LEU A 126 11.76 2.40 4.31
CA LEU A 126 10.31 2.28 4.23
C LEU A 126 9.78 3.31 3.22
N LEU A 127 9.04 2.84 2.23
CA LEU A 127 8.18 3.68 1.39
C LEU A 127 6.74 3.62 1.89
N GLU A 128 6.23 4.72 2.39
CA GLU A 128 4.83 4.90 2.76
C GLU A 128 4.07 5.56 1.61
N VAL A 129 2.90 5.03 1.29
CA VAL A 129 1.96 5.53 0.29
C VAL A 129 0.68 5.93 1.01
N VAL A 130 0.49 7.24 1.19
CA VAL A 130 -0.62 7.79 1.97
C VAL A 130 -1.55 8.58 1.06
N ARG A 131 -2.77 8.10 0.92
CA ARG A 131 -3.84 8.77 0.19
C ARG A 131 -4.98 9.07 1.15
N ILE A 132 -5.24 10.34 1.38
CA ILE A 132 -6.29 10.78 2.28
C ILE A 132 -7.52 11.14 1.45
N CYS A 133 -8.63 10.44 1.66
CA CYS A 133 -9.94 10.83 1.15
C CYS A 133 -10.99 10.77 2.26
N ASP A 134 -12.10 11.47 2.07
CA ASP A 134 -13.25 11.51 2.97
C ASP A 134 -13.95 10.16 3.17
N ARG A 135 -13.62 9.16 2.33
CA ARG A 135 -14.25 7.83 2.30
C ARG A 135 -13.34 6.68 2.72
N GLY A 136 -12.28 6.98 3.48
CA GLY A 136 -11.42 5.98 4.13
C GLY A 136 -9.97 6.00 3.69
N GLY A 137 -9.68 6.55 2.50
CA GLY A 137 -8.32 6.69 1.99
C GLY A 137 -7.60 5.37 1.76
N TYR A 138 -6.27 5.45 1.76
CA TYR A 138 -5.35 4.33 1.70
C TYR A 138 -4.06 4.69 2.43
N HIS A 139 -3.51 3.74 3.18
CA HIS A 139 -2.18 3.84 3.76
C HIS A 139 -1.51 2.49 3.58
N GLY A 140 -0.50 2.45 2.72
CA GLY A 140 0.29 1.25 2.46
C GLY A 140 1.78 1.49 2.68
N GLU A 141 2.49 0.40 2.92
CA GLU A 141 3.91 0.40 3.22
C GLU A 141 4.63 -0.65 2.36
N ILE A 142 5.85 -0.32 1.90
CA ILE A 142 6.76 -1.24 1.22
C ILE A 142 8.15 -1.07 1.81
N LEU A 143 8.80 -2.17 2.17
CA LEU A 143 10.19 -2.14 2.62
C LEU A 143 11.15 -2.39 1.46
N PHE A 144 12.08 -1.48 1.20
CA PHE A 144 13.16 -1.70 0.24
C PHE A 144 14.46 -2.06 0.97
N GLU A 145 14.99 -3.25 0.70
CA GLU A 145 16.25 -3.73 1.26
C GLU A 145 17.37 -3.49 0.24
N VAL A 146 18.11 -2.40 0.40
CA VAL A 146 19.21 -2.02 -0.48
C VAL A 146 20.52 -2.65 -0.01
N GLN A 147 21.12 -3.45 -0.89
CA GLN A 147 22.34 -4.21 -0.65
C GLN A 147 23.44 -3.78 -1.62
N SER A 148 24.69 -4.15 -1.33
CA SER A 148 25.88 -3.81 -2.14
C SER A 148 25.98 -4.60 -3.44
#